data_AF-A0A520JJC9-F1
#
_entry.id   AF-A0A520JJC9-F1
#
_cell.length_a   1.000
_cell.length_b   1.000
_cell.length_c   1.000
_cell.angle_alpha   90.00
_cell.angle_beta   90.00
_cell.angle_gamma   90.00
#
_symmetry.space_group_name_H-M   'P 1'
#
loop_
_entity.id
_entity.type
_entity.pdbx_description
1 polymer ?
#
loop_
_entity_poly.entity_id
_entity_poly.type
_entity_poly.pdbx_seq_one_letter_code
_entity_poly.pdbx_strand_id
1 'polypeptide(L)'
;MQFFDALNDDHRAFVARQAVFFVATAAPDARINLSPKGMDSFRVLDANTVAYLDVGGSGNETHAHLAADGRITIMFCAFDRPALIFRIYGRGRAVLPQDVGWEALYAQFTPLPGTRQIFVIAVDQVQTSCGWGVPFMALERERQTLSKYHSNQSKAERLAEWAEQTHSIDGLPVRVSTIAP
;
A
#
# COMPACT_ATOMS: atom_id res chain seq x y z
N MET A 1 -3.69 -12.52 -21.64
CA MET A 1 -4.17 -11.87 -20.40
C MET A 1 -5.17 -12.82 -19.78
N GLN A 2 -5.15 -12.99 -18.46
CA GLN A 2 -6.06 -13.90 -17.75
C GLN A 2 -6.59 -13.20 -16.50
N PHE A 3 -7.87 -13.44 -16.18
CA PHE A 3 -8.53 -12.97 -14.98
C PHE A 3 -8.87 -14.14 -14.06
N PHE A 4 -8.91 -13.87 -12.76
CA PHE A 4 -9.25 -14.82 -11.72
C PHE A 4 -10.04 -14.11 -10.62
N ASP A 5 -10.98 -14.83 -10.00
CA ASP A 5 -11.82 -14.26 -8.93
C ASP A 5 -11.08 -14.09 -7.60
N ALA A 6 -9.92 -14.75 -7.43
CA ALA A 6 -9.14 -14.73 -6.19
C ALA A 6 -7.64 -14.99 -6.43
N LEU A 7 -6.81 -14.69 -5.42
CA LEU A 7 -5.39 -15.05 -5.41
C LEU A 7 -5.21 -16.56 -5.21
N ASN A 8 -4.40 -17.19 -6.07
CA ASN A 8 -3.92 -18.55 -5.89
C ASN A 8 -2.47 -18.55 -5.34
N ASP A 9 -1.91 -19.73 -5.13
CA ASP A 9 -0.57 -19.88 -4.54
C ASP A 9 0.54 -19.32 -5.44
N ASP A 10 0.40 -19.43 -6.76
CA ASP A 10 1.35 -18.84 -7.71
C ASP A 10 1.35 -17.31 -7.64
N HIS A 11 0.17 -16.69 -7.54
CA HIS A 11 0.02 -15.24 -7.35
C HIS A 11 0.66 -14.78 -6.05
N ARG A 12 0.44 -15.52 -4.94
CA ARG A 12 1.05 -15.23 -3.63
C ARG A 12 2.57 -15.32 -3.70
N ALA A 13 3.09 -16.40 -4.27
CA ALA A 13 4.52 -16.62 -4.43
C ALA A 13 5.15 -15.53 -5.32
N PHE A 14 4.44 -15.08 -6.36
CA PHE A 14 4.90 -13.98 -7.20
C PHE A 14 5.00 -12.67 -6.41
N VAL A 15 3.91 -12.27 -5.72
CA VAL A 15 3.86 -11.05 -4.90
C VAL A 15 4.96 -11.03 -3.84
N ALA A 16 5.21 -12.15 -3.16
CA ALA A 16 6.21 -12.26 -2.10
C ALA A 16 7.66 -12.00 -2.55
N ARG A 17 7.95 -12.11 -3.85
CA ARG A 17 9.29 -11.85 -4.40
C ARG A 17 9.49 -10.41 -4.88
N GLN A 18 8.44 -9.58 -4.89
CA GLN A 18 8.52 -8.25 -5.44
C GLN A 18 9.02 -7.24 -4.41
N ALA A 19 10.04 -6.47 -4.77
CA ALA A 19 10.59 -5.40 -3.93
C ALA A 19 9.77 -4.10 -4.02
N VAL A 20 8.95 -3.95 -5.07
CA VAL A 20 8.16 -2.76 -5.34
C VAL A 20 6.78 -3.15 -5.87
N PHE A 21 5.78 -2.39 -5.46
CA PHE A 21 4.42 -2.44 -5.99
C PHE A 21 3.89 -1.05 -6.23
N PHE A 22 2.85 -0.92 -7.05
CA PHE A 22 2.27 0.35 -7.42
C PHE A 22 0.82 0.38 -6.97
N VAL A 23 0.44 1.45 -6.29
CA VAL A 23 -0.93 1.65 -5.80
C VAL A 23 -1.58 2.76 -6.59
N ALA A 24 -2.69 2.46 -7.22
CA ALA A 24 -3.55 3.43 -7.90
C ALA A 24 -4.89 3.55 -7.18
N THR A 25 -5.34 4.77 -6.92
CA THR A 25 -6.67 5.06 -6.35
C THR A 25 -7.30 6.24 -7.06
N ALA A 26 -8.63 6.28 -7.07
CA ALA A 26 -9.40 7.40 -7.61
C ALA A 26 -10.62 7.68 -6.74
N ALA A 27 -11.12 8.90 -6.80
CA ALA A 27 -12.38 9.32 -6.21
C ALA A 27 -13.11 10.26 -7.18
N PRO A 28 -14.45 10.42 -7.06
CA PRO A 28 -15.20 11.40 -7.85
C PRO A 28 -14.58 12.79 -7.77
N ASP A 29 -14.49 13.46 -8.91
CA ASP A 29 -13.99 14.84 -9.05
C ASP A 29 -12.56 15.09 -8.52
N ALA A 30 -11.79 14.02 -8.25
CA ALA A 30 -10.40 14.07 -7.83
C ALA A 30 -9.46 13.52 -8.91
N ARG A 31 -8.17 13.86 -8.81
CA ARG A 31 -7.12 13.32 -9.66
C ARG A 31 -6.97 11.82 -9.40
N ILE A 32 -6.43 11.10 -10.39
CA ILE A 32 -5.96 9.73 -10.15
C ILE A 32 -4.66 9.80 -9.36
N ASN A 33 -4.63 9.14 -8.21
CA ASN A 33 -3.42 8.96 -7.42
C ASN A 33 -2.71 7.68 -7.88
N LEU A 34 -1.39 7.75 -8.06
CA LEU A 34 -0.54 6.62 -8.40
C LEU A 34 0.80 6.75 -7.68
N SER A 35 1.14 5.78 -6.84
CA SER A 35 2.38 5.82 -6.07
C SER A 35 3.09 4.47 -6.03
N PRO A 36 4.42 4.42 -6.23
CA PRO A 36 5.20 3.24 -5.92
C PRO A 36 5.34 3.09 -4.40
N LYS A 37 5.37 1.84 -3.95
CA LYS A 37 5.61 1.42 -2.57
C LYS A 37 6.67 0.32 -2.58
N GLY A 38 7.49 0.28 -1.55
CA GLY A 38 8.53 -0.74 -1.37
C GLY A 38 8.64 -1.10 0.11
N MET A 39 9.83 -1.54 0.56
CA MET A 39 10.05 -2.08 1.91
C MET A 39 9.28 -3.39 2.13
N ASP A 40 9.52 -4.08 3.24
CA ASP A 40 8.73 -5.24 3.68
C ASP A 40 7.35 -4.79 4.21
N SER A 41 6.51 -4.27 3.31
CA SER A 41 5.27 -3.56 3.66
C SER A 41 4.00 -4.18 3.10
N PHE A 42 4.06 -5.24 2.29
CA PHE A 42 2.87 -5.88 1.69
C PHE A 42 2.62 -7.27 2.26
N ARG A 43 1.35 -7.62 2.50
CA ARG A 43 0.92 -8.96 2.97
C ARG A 43 -0.29 -9.43 2.18
N VAL A 44 -0.27 -10.70 1.77
CA VAL A 44 -1.47 -11.41 1.34
C VAL A 44 -2.02 -12.14 2.57
N LEU A 45 -3.19 -11.73 3.06
CA LEU A 45 -3.77 -12.29 4.28
C LEU A 45 -4.52 -13.59 3.98
N ASP A 46 -5.30 -13.59 2.90
CA ASP A 46 -6.04 -14.75 2.41
C ASP A 46 -6.27 -14.63 0.88
N ALA A 47 -7.17 -15.43 0.30
CA ALA A 47 -7.37 -15.48 -1.16
C ALA A 47 -8.07 -14.23 -1.70
N ASN A 48 -8.79 -13.52 -0.83
CA ASN A 48 -9.62 -12.37 -1.15
C ASN A 48 -9.26 -11.13 -0.33
N THR A 49 -8.21 -11.18 0.49
CA THR A 49 -7.79 -10.05 1.32
C THR A 49 -6.28 -9.87 1.25
N VAL A 50 -5.87 -8.64 0.93
CA VAL A 50 -4.48 -8.19 1.03
C VAL A 50 -4.39 -6.94 1.89
N ALA A 51 -3.21 -6.67 2.42
CA ALA A 51 -2.96 -5.46 3.19
C ALA A 51 -1.57 -4.91 2.92
N TYR A 52 -1.39 -3.60 3.08
CA TYR A 52 -0.06 -3.01 3.13
C TYR A 52 0.09 -1.98 4.23
N LEU A 53 1.28 -1.97 4.82
CA LEU A 53 1.72 -1.06 5.88
C LEU A 53 2.14 0.26 5.24
N ASP A 54 1.43 1.34 5.53
CA ASP A 54 1.73 2.66 5.01
C ASP A 54 2.63 3.41 6.00
N VAL A 55 3.83 3.74 5.55
CA VAL A 55 4.77 4.61 6.27
C VAL A 55 4.50 6.05 5.85
N GLY A 56 4.34 6.94 6.82
CA GLY A 56 4.00 8.34 6.59
C GLY A 56 4.96 9.02 5.62
N GLY A 57 4.43 9.69 4.62
CA GLY A 57 5.18 10.52 3.67
C GLY A 57 4.59 11.93 3.60
N SER A 58 4.79 12.61 2.47
CA SER A 58 4.35 14.00 2.27
C SER A 58 2.83 14.19 2.14
N GLY A 59 2.05 13.12 2.01
CA GLY A 59 0.59 13.22 1.86
C GLY A 59 -0.12 11.91 2.20
N ASN A 60 -1.45 11.92 2.07
CA ASN A 60 -2.32 10.78 2.40
C ASN A 60 -3.45 10.54 1.38
N GLU A 61 -3.12 10.72 0.08
CA GLU A 61 -4.05 10.59 -1.05
C GLU A 61 -4.81 9.26 -1.07
N THR A 62 -4.12 8.14 -0.86
CA THR A 62 -4.77 6.82 -0.83
C THR A 62 -5.83 6.76 0.26
N HIS A 63 -5.59 7.33 1.44
CA HIS A 63 -6.61 7.36 2.49
C HIS A 63 -7.83 8.16 2.07
N ALA A 64 -7.62 9.38 1.55
CA ALA A 64 -8.72 10.25 1.14
C ALA A 64 -9.58 9.58 0.04
N HIS A 65 -8.94 8.98 -0.97
CA HIS A 65 -9.65 8.31 -2.06
C HIS A 65 -10.40 7.06 -1.58
N LEU A 66 -9.81 6.29 -0.67
CA LEU A 66 -10.47 5.11 -0.12
C LEU A 66 -11.65 5.47 0.78
N ALA A 67 -11.57 6.58 1.52
CA ALA A 67 -12.68 7.09 2.32
C ALA A 67 -13.84 7.60 1.45
N ALA A 68 -13.53 8.24 0.32
CA ALA A 68 -14.54 8.83 -0.58
C ALA A 68 -15.17 7.81 -1.55
N ASP A 69 -14.38 6.89 -2.10
CA ASP A 69 -14.82 5.98 -3.17
C ASP A 69 -14.52 4.51 -2.86
N GLY A 70 -13.33 4.24 -2.34
CA GLY A 70 -12.90 2.89 -1.96
C GLY A 70 -12.20 2.10 -3.07
N ARG A 71 -12.31 2.47 -4.35
CA ARG A 71 -11.63 1.71 -5.43
C ARG A 71 -10.12 1.84 -5.40
N ILE A 72 -9.44 0.71 -5.57
CA ILE A 72 -7.99 0.61 -5.58
C ILE A 72 -7.52 -0.46 -6.56
N THR A 73 -6.40 -0.20 -7.22
CA THR A 73 -5.66 -1.20 -7.99
C THR A 73 -4.24 -1.27 -7.48
N ILE A 74 -3.75 -2.49 -7.25
CA ILE A 74 -2.35 -2.75 -6.88
C ILE A 74 -1.70 -3.50 -8.03
N MET A 75 -0.56 -3.01 -8.50
CA MET A 75 0.18 -3.60 -9.61
C MET A 75 1.58 -4.03 -9.17
N PHE A 76 2.00 -5.17 -9.68
CA PHE A 76 3.33 -5.74 -9.54
C PHE A 76 3.91 -6.04 -10.93
N CYS A 77 5.22 -5.88 -11.07
CA CYS A 77 5.95 -6.16 -12.31
C CYS A 77 7.07 -7.14 -12.04
N ALA A 78 7.18 -8.21 -12.84
CA ALA A 78 8.37 -9.04 -12.85
C ALA A 78 9.49 -8.25 -13.52
N PHE A 79 10.53 -7.95 -12.74
CA PHE A 79 11.80 -7.42 -13.25
C PHE A 79 12.83 -8.54 -13.50
N ASP A 80 12.39 -9.79 -13.35
CA ASP A 80 13.13 -11.02 -13.56
C ASP A 80 12.39 -11.94 -14.55
N ARG A 81 12.61 -13.26 -14.46
CA ARG A 81 11.95 -14.25 -15.31
C ARG A 81 10.89 -15.04 -14.53
N PRO A 82 9.79 -15.46 -15.18
CA PRO A 82 9.32 -15.03 -16.51
C PRO A 82 8.67 -13.64 -16.48
N ALA A 83 8.60 -12.97 -17.63
CA ALA A 83 7.97 -11.65 -17.73
C ALA A 83 6.47 -11.71 -17.39
N LEU A 84 6.05 -10.94 -16.38
CA LEU A 84 4.68 -10.93 -15.86
C LEU A 84 4.34 -9.54 -15.32
N ILE A 85 3.12 -9.09 -15.58
CA ILE A 85 2.50 -7.99 -14.85
C ILE A 85 1.28 -8.57 -14.14
N PHE A 86 1.19 -8.34 -12.84
CA PHE A 86 0.09 -8.80 -12.00
C PHE A 86 -0.67 -7.62 -11.43
N ARG A 87 -1.99 -7.68 -11.45
CA ARG A 87 -2.87 -6.65 -10.88
C ARG A 87 -3.88 -7.28 -9.93
N ILE A 88 -4.10 -6.58 -8.83
CA ILE A 88 -5.17 -6.84 -7.87
C ILE A 88 -6.14 -5.67 -7.96
N TYR A 89 -7.39 -5.96 -8.28
CA TYR A 89 -8.49 -5.00 -8.26
C TYR A 89 -9.32 -5.23 -7.01
N GLY A 90 -9.73 -4.16 -6.35
CA GLY A 90 -10.51 -4.31 -5.14
C GLY A 90 -11.01 -3.00 -4.56
N ARG A 91 -11.52 -3.14 -3.34
CA ARG A 91 -11.96 -2.02 -2.50
C ARG A 91 -11.18 -1.98 -1.20
N GLY A 92 -10.59 -0.83 -0.92
CA GLY A 92 -9.72 -0.61 0.22
C GLY A 92 -10.37 0.20 1.34
N ARG A 93 -9.84 0.04 2.55
CA ARG A 93 -10.06 0.95 3.68
C ARG A 93 -8.78 1.12 4.47
N ALA A 94 -8.64 2.27 5.12
CA ALA A 94 -7.56 2.50 6.09
C ALA A 94 -7.95 1.96 7.48
N VAL A 95 -6.99 1.35 8.16
CA VAL A 95 -7.03 0.98 9.57
C VAL A 95 -5.93 1.77 10.25
N LEU A 96 -6.30 2.62 11.19
CA LEU A 96 -5.40 3.47 11.94
C LEU A 96 -5.02 2.80 13.27
N PRO A 97 -3.91 3.22 13.91
CA PRO A 97 -3.48 2.70 15.20
C PRO A 97 -4.57 2.68 16.28
N GLN A 98 -5.42 3.71 16.31
CA GLN A 98 -6.53 3.81 17.27
C GLN A 98 -7.77 2.95 16.93
N ASP A 99 -7.78 2.24 15.80
CA ASP A 99 -8.93 1.48 15.36
C ASP A 99 -8.97 0.06 15.92
N VAL A 100 -10.20 -0.45 16.07
CA VAL A 100 -10.42 -1.88 16.33
C VAL A 100 -9.84 -2.72 15.19
N GLY A 101 -9.10 -3.76 15.58
CA GLY A 101 -8.45 -4.68 14.63
C GLY A 101 -7.05 -4.27 14.19
N TRP A 102 -6.56 -3.08 14.60
CA TRP A 102 -5.18 -2.65 14.34
C TRP A 102 -4.16 -3.69 14.79
N GLU A 103 -4.20 -4.09 16.06
CA GLU A 103 -3.20 -4.99 16.66
C GLU A 103 -3.07 -6.33 15.90
N ALA A 104 -4.20 -6.94 15.54
CA ALA A 104 -4.22 -8.22 14.82
C ALA A 104 -3.64 -8.09 13.40
N LEU A 105 -3.91 -6.97 12.72
CA LEU A 105 -3.35 -6.69 11.40
C LEU A 105 -1.87 -6.33 11.49
N TYR A 106 -1.49 -5.48 12.44
CA TYR A 106 -0.12 -5.01 12.62
C TYR A 106 0.83 -6.16 12.98
N ALA A 107 0.36 -7.14 13.75
CA ALA A 107 1.10 -8.37 14.06
C ALA A 107 1.49 -9.22 12.82
N GLN A 108 0.86 -8.99 11.66
CA GLN A 108 1.24 -9.64 10.40
C GLN A 108 2.49 -9.01 9.76
N PHE A 109 2.92 -7.84 10.23
CA PHE A 109 4.01 -7.06 9.65
C PHE A 109 5.24 -7.01 10.55
N THR A 110 6.39 -6.82 9.94
CA THR A 110 7.57 -6.32 10.64
C THR A 110 7.38 -4.83 10.91
N PRO A 111 7.47 -4.34 12.16
CA PRO A 111 7.34 -2.93 12.47
C PRO A 111 8.29 -2.05 11.65
N LEU A 112 7.73 -1.05 10.94
CA LEU A 112 8.52 -0.05 10.20
C LEU A 112 8.48 1.30 10.92
N PRO A 113 9.62 1.99 11.11
CA PRO A 113 9.63 3.36 11.61
C PRO A 113 8.75 4.27 10.75
N GLY A 114 7.84 5.00 11.40
CA GLY A 114 6.91 5.90 10.70
C GLY A 114 5.64 5.24 10.19
N THR A 115 5.37 4.00 10.58
CA THR A 115 4.07 3.36 10.34
C THR A 115 2.94 4.30 10.75
N ARG A 116 2.12 4.70 9.78
CA ARG A 116 1.00 5.63 9.97
C ARG A 116 -0.33 4.91 10.06
N GLN A 117 -0.54 3.92 9.18
CA GLN A 117 -1.80 3.18 9.04
C GLN A 117 -1.56 1.89 8.23
N ILE A 118 -2.57 1.03 8.16
CA ILE A 118 -2.59 -0.16 7.30
C ILE A 118 -3.76 0.00 6.34
N PHE A 119 -3.52 -0.20 5.06
CA PHE A 119 -4.60 -0.32 4.10
C PHE A 119 -4.96 -1.79 3.93
N VAL A 120 -6.23 -2.12 4.12
CA VAL A 120 -6.79 -3.46 3.91
C VAL A 120 -7.66 -3.41 2.68
N ILE A 121 -7.45 -4.35 1.76
CA ILE A 121 -8.11 -4.40 0.46
C ILE A 121 -8.85 -5.72 0.34
N ALA A 122 -10.17 -5.63 0.18
CA ALA A 122 -10.99 -6.74 -0.27
C ALA A 122 -10.81 -6.87 -1.79
N VAL A 123 -10.41 -8.04 -2.25
CA VAL A 123 -10.07 -8.35 -3.63
C VAL A 123 -11.33 -8.75 -4.37
N ASP A 124 -11.65 -8.02 -5.43
CA ASP A 124 -12.76 -8.31 -6.33
C ASP A 124 -12.31 -9.24 -7.46
N GLN A 125 -11.11 -9.00 -8.01
CA GLN A 125 -10.56 -9.76 -9.11
C GLN A 125 -9.05 -9.56 -9.19
N VAL A 126 -8.33 -10.55 -9.72
CA VAL A 126 -6.92 -10.42 -10.07
C VAL A 126 -6.68 -10.74 -11.53
N GLN A 127 -5.61 -10.17 -12.08
CA GLN A 127 -5.31 -10.27 -13.50
C GLN A 127 -3.81 -10.44 -13.74
N THR A 128 -3.48 -11.36 -14.65
CA THR A 128 -2.14 -11.48 -15.22
C THR A 128 -2.12 -10.98 -16.66
N SER A 129 -1.05 -10.27 -17.00
CA SER A 129 -0.76 -9.85 -18.38
C SER A 129 0.71 -10.03 -18.70
N CYS A 130 1.01 -10.16 -19.99
CA CYS A 130 2.38 -10.30 -20.48
C CYS A 130 3.19 -9.02 -20.22
N GLY A 131 4.40 -9.16 -19.71
CA GLY A 131 5.30 -8.07 -19.37
C GLY A 131 6.50 -7.91 -20.31
N TRP A 132 6.44 -8.34 -21.58
CA TRP A 132 7.63 -8.40 -22.46
C TRP A 132 8.38 -7.07 -22.65
N GLY A 133 7.70 -5.94 -22.49
CA GLY A 133 8.32 -4.61 -22.52
C GLY A 133 8.87 -4.12 -21.18
N VAL A 134 8.61 -4.83 -20.08
CA VAL A 134 9.16 -4.51 -18.76
C VAL A 134 10.63 -4.96 -18.73
N PRO A 135 11.59 -4.07 -18.43
CA PRO A 135 13.00 -4.41 -18.49
C PRO A 135 13.41 -5.31 -17.31
N PHE A 136 14.53 -6.01 -17.48
CA PHE A 136 15.23 -6.62 -16.36
C PHE A 136 15.76 -5.54 -15.42
N MET A 137 15.51 -5.70 -14.12
CA MET A 137 16.08 -4.86 -13.07
C MET A 137 16.45 -5.72 -11.88
N ALA A 138 17.60 -5.43 -11.26
CA ALA A 138 18.02 -6.07 -10.02
C ALA A 138 17.87 -5.07 -8.87
N LEU A 139 17.33 -5.51 -7.74
CA LEU A 139 17.39 -4.75 -6.50
C LEU A 139 18.83 -4.77 -6.00
N GLU A 140 19.48 -3.61 -5.98
CA GLU A 140 20.80 -3.47 -5.34
C GLU A 140 20.65 -3.45 -3.81
N ARG A 141 19.79 -2.54 -3.30
CA ARG A 141 19.49 -2.36 -1.86
C ARG A 141 18.27 -1.47 -1.64
N GLU A 142 17.69 -1.58 -0.45
CA GLU A 142 16.61 -0.71 0.02
C GLU A 142 17.10 0.71 0.39
N ARG A 143 16.25 1.71 0.17
CA ARG A 143 16.49 3.07 0.65
C ARG A 143 16.22 3.14 2.16
N GLN A 144 17.18 3.66 2.91
CA GLN A 144 17.05 3.86 4.37
C GLN A 144 16.53 5.26 4.74
N THR A 145 16.33 6.14 3.76
CA THR A 145 16.01 7.55 4.00
C THR A 145 14.72 7.74 4.79
N LEU A 146 13.65 7.06 4.40
CA LEU A 146 12.34 7.20 5.06
C LEU A 146 12.37 6.62 6.49
N SER A 147 12.97 5.44 6.66
CA SER A 147 13.15 4.85 7.99
C SER A 147 13.99 5.75 8.90
N LYS A 148 15.11 6.30 8.40
CA LYS A 148 15.96 7.22 9.17
C LYS A 148 15.25 8.51 9.53
N TYR A 149 14.49 9.08 8.60
CA TYR A 149 13.67 10.27 8.86
C TYR A 149 12.74 10.04 10.06
N HIS A 150 11.98 8.94 10.02
CA HIS A 150 11.04 8.61 11.10
C HIS A 150 11.67 8.13 12.40
N SER A 151 12.85 7.50 12.34
CA SER A 151 13.60 7.11 13.53
C SER A 151 14.25 8.29 14.26
N ASN A 152 14.48 9.41 13.55
CA ASN A 152 15.02 10.64 14.11
C ASN A 152 13.94 11.57 14.68
N GLN A 153 12.66 11.23 14.53
CA GLN A 153 11.54 11.96 15.11
C GLN A 153 10.97 11.19 16.31
N SER A 154 10.58 11.92 17.35
CA SER A 154 9.79 11.39 18.46
C SER A 154 8.37 11.01 18.00
N LYS A 155 7.68 10.20 18.81
CA LYS A 155 6.26 9.88 18.57
C LYS A 155 5.40 11.16 18.53
N ALA A 156 5.67 12.13 19.40
CA ALA A 156 4.92 13.39 19.46
C ALA A 156 5.12 14.26 18.22
N GLU A 157 6.36 14.40 17.73
CA GLU A 157 6.65 15.16 16.51
C GLU A 157 5.94 14.55 15.29
N ARG A 158 5.96 13.23 15.15
CA ARG A 158 5.25 12.54 14.05
C ARG A 158 3.75 12.76 14.10
N LEU A 159 3.14 12.65 15.29
CA LEU A 159 1.71 12.87 15.46
C LEU A 159 1.32 14.32 15.16
N ALA A 160 2.15 15.29 15.59
CA ALA A 160 1.95 16.69 15.27
C ALA A 160 2.03 16.93 13.75
N GLU A 161 3.00 16.33 13.06
CA GLU A 161 3.13 16.44 11.60
C GLU A 161 1.91 15.84 10.87
N TRP A 162 1.44 14.65 11.28
CA TRP A 162 0.28 14.03 10.67
C TRP A 162 -1.02 14.77 10.96
N ALA A 163 -1.13 15.48 12.09
CA ALA A 163 -2.29 16.29 12.42
C ALA A 163 -2.51 17.45 11.42
N GLU A 164 -1.47 17.88 10.71
CA GLU A 164 -1.58 18.91 9.66
C GLU A 164 -2.01 18.32 8.30
N GLN A 165 -1.84 17.01 8.08
CA GLN A 165 -2.14 16.32 6.81
C GLN A 165 -3.61 15.89 6.73
N THR A 166 -4.52 16.85 6.86
CA THR A 166 -5.98 16.60 7.01
C THR A 166 -6.74 16.48 5.69
N HIS A 167 -6.11 16.82 4.56
CA HIS A 167 -6.77 16.83 3.25
C HIS A 167 -5.86 16.30 2.15
N SER A 168 -6.47 15.77 1.08
CA SER A 168 -5.80 15.45 -0.17
C SER A 168 -5.47 16.72 -0.99
N ILE A 169 -4.72 16.55 -2.08
CA ILE A 169 -4.43 17.62 -3.05
C ILE A 169 -5.73 18.24 -3.60
N ASP A 170 -6.79 17.45 -3.74
CA ASP A 170 -8.11 17.89 -4.22
C ASP A 170 -9.08 18.27 -3.08
N GLY A 171 -8.59 18.37 -1.84
CA GLY A 171 -9.39 18.81 -0.69
C GLY A 171 -10.32 17.74 -0.11
N LEU A 172 -10.12 16.45 -0.42
CA LEU A 172 -10.85 15.36 0.21
C LEU A 172 -10.36 15.15 1.64
N PRO A 173 -11.24 14.92 2.63
CA PRO A 173 -10.82 14.77 4.02
C PRO A 173 -10.03 13.48 4.25
N VAL A 174 -9.08 13.56 5.17
CA VAL A 174 -8.24 12.45 5.66
C VAL A 174 -8.46 12.28 7.14
N ARG A 175 -8.65 11.03 7.60
CA ARG A 175 -8.60 10.73 9.03
C ARG A 175 -7.14 10.53 9.45
N VAL A 176 -6.70 11.29 10.46
CA VAL A 176 -5.32 11.30 10.94
C VAL A 176 -5.14 10.37 12.15
N SER A 177 -3.94 9.81 12.29
CA SER A 177 -3.60 8.95 13.43
C SER A 177 -3.43 9.80 14.69
N THR A 178 -4.11 9.43 15.76
CA THR A 178 -4.05 10.13 17.05
C THR A 178 -3.15 9.42 18.06
N ILE A 179 -2.75 8.18 17.74
CA ILE A 179 -1.74 7.43 18.48
C ILE A 179 -0.72 6.88 17.48
N ALA A 180 0.53 6.73 17.92
CA ALA A 180 1.59 6.12 17.13
C ALA A 180 1.85 4.70 17.62
N PRO A 181 2.00 3.70 16.73
CA PRO A 181 2.38 2.34 17.11
C PRO A 181 3.73 2.33 17.85
#